data_AF-A0A7M2XVS4-F1
#
_entry.id   AF-A0A7M2XVS4-F1
#
_cell.length_a   1.000
_cell.length_b   1.000
_cell.length_c   1.000
_cell.angle_alpha   90.00
_cell.angle_beta   90.00
_cell.angle_gamma   90.00
#
_symmetry.space_group_name_H-M   'P 1'
#
loop_
_entity.id
_entity.type
_entity.pdbx_description
1 polymer ?
#
loop_
_entity_poly.entity_id
_entity_poly.type
_entity_poly.pdbx_seq_one_letter_code
_entity_poly.pdbx_strand_id
1 'polypeptide(L)'
;MTTAPRTPRAILFDVGMTLVHPDGAVIVEELAAWGVVDVSAADAGAALQMVCDASHMRLPAGHDAVGRTGLAFAGALGLPPEPTVAALRKCLTERDLYRELEPGAAPVLNALRDLDIMLGVVSNSDGTLLEELDRWSLRGYFEVIVDSTVVEVSKPDPGIFRIAVDQLQVSAEECWYVGDHIVNDVVGGMAAGIGEIILFDRFDLYRHIPGVHRITELSELAILAGGR
;
A
#
# COMPACT_ATOMS: atom_id res chain seq x y z
N MET A 1 13.99 -22.37 10.04
CA MET A 1 14.12 -22.70 8.60
C MET A 1 12.74 -22.50 8.01
N THR A 2 12.50 -21.36 7.38
CA THR A 2 11.27 -21.11 6.61
C THR A 2 11.38 -21.91 5.32
N THR A 3 10.45 -22.85 5.12
CA THR A 3 10.28 -23.55 3.84
C THR A 3 9.81 -22.54 2.80
N ALA A 4 10.29 -22.65 1.55
CA ALA A 4 9.80 -21.81 0.46
C ALA A 4 8.26 -21.87 0.39
N PRO A 5 7.58 -20.72 0.20
CA PRO A 5 6.12 -20.69 0.18
C PRO A 5 5.61 -21.46 -1.03
N ARG A 6 4.48 -22.16 -0.88
CA ARG A 6 3.83 -22.85 -2.00
C ARG A 6 3.26 -21.82 -2.97
N THR A 7 3.41 -22.05 -4.27
CA THR A 7 2.77 -21.23 -5.32
C THR A 7 1.27 -21.07 -5.02
N PRO A 8 0.75 -19.84 -4.98
CA PRO A 8 -0.64 -19.58 -4.65
C PRO A 8 -1.56 -19.88 -5.83
N ARG A 9 -2.84 -20.10 -5.54
CA ARG A 9 -3.90 -20.04 -6.56
C ARG A 9 -4.39 -18.62 -6.81
N ALA A 10 -4.28 -17.76 -5.78
CA ALA A 10 -4.65 -16.37 -5.88
C ALA A 10 -3.72 -15.46 -5.06
N ILE A 11 -3.52 -14.23 -5.53
CA ILE A 11 -2.84 -13.17 -4.79
C ILE A 11 -3.77 -11.98 -4.62
N LEU A 12 -3.99 -11.60 -3.38
CA LEU A 12 -4.74 -10.40 -3.01
C LEU A 12 -3.76 -9.24 -2.74
N PHE A 13 -4.09 -8.05 -3.21
CA PHE A 13 -3.26 -6.85 -3.06
C PHE A 13 -3.98 -5.76 -2.28
N ASP A 14 -3.23 -5.03 -1.44
CA ASP A 14 -3.58 -3.64 -1.14
C ASP A 14 -3.28 -2.73 -2.34
N VAL A 15 -3.80 -1.51 -2.33
CA VAL A 15 -3.59 -0.51 -3.39
C VAL A 15 -2.78 0.67 -2.89
N GLY A 16 -3.29 1.43 -1.93
CA GLY A 16 -2.56 2.58 -1.39
C GLY A 16 -1.24 2.13 -0.77
N MET A 17 -0.15 2.83 -1.06
CA MET A 17 1.21 2.54 -0.57
C MET A 17 1.80 1.19 -1.03
N THR A 18 1.05 0.40 -1.82
CA THR A 18 1.50 -0.87 -2.41
C THR A 18 1.58 -0.79 -3.94
N LEU A 19 0.47 -0.43 -4.61
CA LEU A 19 0.41 -0.28 -6.06
C LEU A 19 0.36 1.19 -6.50
N VAL A 20 -0.15 2.08 -5.65
CA VAL A 20 -0.28 3.51 -5.93
C VAL A 20 0.23 4.31 -4.73
N HIS A 21 1.02 5.35 -4.99
CA HIS A 21 1.73 6.13 -4.00
C HIS A 21 1.36 7.62 -4.04
N PRO A 22 1.64 8.35 -2.94
CA PRO A 22 1.58 9.80 -2.92
C PRO A 22 2.50 10.45 -3.97
N ASP A 23 1.95 11.30 -4.82
CA ASP A 23 2.69 12.10 -5.80
C ASP A 23 3.36 13.29 -5.11
N GLY A 24 4.68 13.24 -5.07
CA GLY A 24 5.49 14.28 -4.46
C GLY A 24 5.40 15.64 -5.16
N ALA A 25 4.97 15.71 -6.42
CA ALA A 25 4.77 16.99 -7.11
C ALA A 25 3.62 17.79 -6.49
N VAL A 26 2.54 17.12 -6.06
CA VAL A 26 1.43 17.76 -5.34
C VAL A 26 1.92 18.32 -3.99
N ILE A 27 2.80 17.57 -3.31
CA ILE A 27 3.39 17.99 -2.04
C ILE A 27 4.30 19.21 -2.24
N VAL A 28 5.18 19.19 -3.25
CA VAL A 28 6.09 20.30 -3.55
C VAL A 28 5.34 21.56 -3.97
N GLU A 29 4.27 21.44 -4.74
CA GLU A 29 3.42 22.58 -5.11
C GLU A 29 2.84 23.26 -3.86
N GLU A 30 2.31 22.48 -2.92
CA GLU A 30 1.77 23.03 -1.68
C GLU A 30 2.89 23.60 -0.81
N LEU A 31 4.03 22.92 -0.64
CA LEU A 31 5.19 23.45 0.09
C LEU A 31 5.63 24.83 -0.43
N ALA A 32 5.69 24.99 -1.76
CA ALA A 32 6.05 26.26 -2.38
C ALA A 32 5.06 27.38 -2.06
N ALA A 33 3.75 27.09 -1.98
CA ALA A 33 2.73 28.05 -1.58
C ALA A 33 2.91 28.56 -0.14
N TRP A 34 3.59 27.79 0.71
CA TRP A 34 3.96 28.14 2.09
C TRP A 34 5.39 28.67 2.22
N GLY A 35 6.06 28.96 1.09
CA GLY A 35 7.44 29.49 1.07
C GLY A 35 8.53 28.47 1.37
N VAL A 36 8.20 27.17 1.35
CA VAL A 36 9.18 26.08 1.47
C VAL A 36 9.58 25.63 0.07
N VAL A 37 10.87 25.77 -0.25
CA VAL A 37 11.43 25.54 -1.59
C VAL A 37 12.61 24.57 -1.54
N ASP A 38 13.21 24.28 -2.69
CA ASP A 38 14.39 23.42 -2.84
C ASP A 38 14.20 21.96 -2.41
N VAL A 39 12.99 21.43 -2.60
CA VAL A 39 12.63 20.02 -2.38
C VAL A 39 12.25 19.40 -3.71
N SER A 40 12.82 18.25 -4.05
CA SER A 40 12.41 17.52 -5.26
C SER A 40 11.12 16.74 -5.01
N ALA A 41 10.32 16.53 -6.06
CA ALA A 41 9.12 15.70 -5.96
C ALA A 41 9.45 14.27 -5.49
N ALA A 42 10.55 13.70 -5.98
CA ALA A 42 10.99 12.36 -5.56
C ALA A 42 11.28 12.30 -4.05
N ASP A 43 12.01 13.29 -3.52
CA ASP A 43 12.32 13.34 -2.09
C ASP A 43 11.06 13.57 -1.24
N ALA A 44 10.15 14.44 -1.69
CA ALA A 44 8.89 14.68 -0.99
C ALA A 44 7.99 13.43 -0.97
N GLY A 45 7.84 12.75 -2.10
CA GLY A 45 7.08 11.51 -2.18
C GLY A 45 7.67 10.43 -1.28
N ALA A 46 8.99 10.19 -1.38
CA ALA A 46 9.68 9.20 -0.58
C ALA A 46 9.64 9.51 0.93
N ALA A 47 9.82 10.78 1.32
CA ALA A 47 9.76 11.18 2.72
C ALA A 47 8.37 11.00 3.32
N LEU A 48 7.31 11.33 2.58
CA LEU A 48 5.94 11.09 3.07
C LEU A 48 5.68 9.60 3.24
N GLN A 49 6.04 8.79 2.25
CA GLN A 49 5.87 7.35 2.30
C GLN A 49 6.61 6.73 3.50
N MET A 50 7.91 7.03 3.64
CA MET A 50 8.75 6.52 4.73
C MET A 50 8.21 6.94 6.11
N VAL A 51 7.74 8.19 6.27
CA VAL A 51 7.17 8.65 7.54
C VAL A 51 5.85 7.96 7.84
N CYS A 52 4.99 7.74 6.84
CA CYS A 52 3.76 6.99 7.00
C CYS A 52 4.04 5.56 7.50
N ASP A 53 4.96 4.85 6.84
CA ASP A 53 5.36 3.49 7.23
C ASP A 53 5.93 3.48 8.66
N ALA A 54 6.93 4.32 8.92
CA ALA A 54 7.61 4.38 10.22
C ALA A 54 6.69 4.76 11.39
N SER A 55 5.61 5.50 11.11
CA SER A 55 4.61 5.91 12.12
C SER A 55 3.37 5.03 12.16
N HIS A 56 3.29 4.00 11.30
CA HIS A 56 2.08 3.21 11.06
C HIS A 56 0.85 4.10 10.81
N MET A 57 1.07 5.22 10.11
CA MET A 57 0.02 6.15 9.76
C MET A 57 -0.65 5.69 8.46
N ARG A 58 -1.97 5.65 8.49
CA ARG A 58 -2.80 5.53 7.30
C ARG A 58 -3.22 6.91 6.79
N LEU A 59 -3.30 7.05 5.47
CA LEU A 59 -3.96 8.16 4.81
C LEU A 59 -5.39 7.78 4.35
N PRO A 60 -6.36 8.71 4.42
CA PRO A 60 -6.26 10.03 5.04
C PRO A 60 -6.11 9.94 6.57
N ALA A 61 -5.29 10.82 7.15
CA ALA A 61 -4.95 10.80 8.57
C ALA A 61 -5.89 11.70 9.40
N GLY A 62 -6.18 11.29 10.64
CA GLY A 62 -6.86 12.16 11.61
C GLY A 62 -6.00 13.38 12.00
N HIS A 63 -6.65 14.47 12.45
CA HIS A 63 -6.02 15.78 12.73
C HIS A 63 -4.74 15.71 13.58
N ASP A 64 -4.72 14.91 14.65
CA ASP A 64 -3.57 14.78 15.55
C ASP A 64 -2.41 14.00 14.93
N ALA A 65 -2.71 13.06 14.04
CA ALA A 65 -1.70 12.27 13.37
C ALA A 65 -0.98 13.13 12.31
N VAL A 66 -1.72 13.98 11.59
CA VAL A 66 -1.18 14.92 10.59
C VAL A 66 -0.09 15.82 11.17
N GLY A 67 -0.25 16.33 12.40
CA GLY A 67 0.78 17.18 13.03
C GLY A 67 2.09 16.46 13.29
N ARG A 68 2.04 15.22 13.79
CA ARG A 68 3.24 14.41 14.05
C ARG A 68 3.94 13.99 12.76
N THR A 69 3.17 13.58 11.75
CA THR A 69 3.72 13.25 10.43
C THR A 69 4.32 14.46 9.75
N GLY A 70 3.71 15.64 9.84
CA GLY A 70 4.29 16.88 9.33
C GLY A 70 5.63 17.23 9.97
N LEU A 71 5.77 17.03 11.29
CA LEU A 71 7.04 17.26 11.98
C LEU A 71 8.12 16.26 11.56
N ALA A 72 7.76 14.97 11.45
CA ALA A 72 8.68 13.93 11.00
C ALA A 72 9.09 14.13 9.54
N PHE A 73 8.15 14.50 8.67
CA PHE A 73 8.40 14.85 7.27
C PHE A 73 9.35 16.05 7.15
N ALA A 74 9.09 17.13 7.91
CA ALA A 74 9.98 18.27 7.94
C ALA A 74 11.39 17.89 8.42
N GLY A 75 11.49 17.07 9.47
CA GLY A 75 12.77 16.57 9.98
C GLY A 75 13.54 15.72 8.97
N ALA A 76 12.85 14.82 8.26
CA ALA A 76 13.44 13.93 7.26
C ALA A 76 14.07 14.72 6.09
N LEU A 77 13.48 15.85 5.72
CA LEU A 77 13.93 16.70 4.62
C LEU A 77 14.75 17.93 5.07
N GLY A 78 14.93 18.14 6.38
CA GLY A 78 15.64 19.31 6.91
C GLY A 78 14.89 20.64 6.70
N LEU A 79 13.57 20.62 6.65
CA LEU A 79 12.71 21.75 6.32
C LEU A 79 12.24 22.53 7.56
N PRO A 80 11.90 23.83 7.42
CA PRO A 80 11.33 24.61 8.52
C PRO A 80 10.01 23.97 9.01
N PRO A 81 9.90 23.59 10.30
CA PRO A 81 8.79 22.74 10.76
C PRO A 81 7.40 23.36 10.60
N GLU A 82 7.23 24.62 10.96
CA GLU A 82 5.91 25.27 11.03
C GLU A 82 5.23 25.38 9.65
N PRO A 83 5.83 26.01 8.62
CA PRO A 83 5.22 26.09 7.30
C PRO A 83 5.09 24.71 6.62
N THR A 84 6.03 23.79 6.89
CA THR A 84 5.98 22.43 6.36
C THR A 84 4.80 21.63 6.91
N VAL A 85 4.56 21.70 8.23
CA VAL A 85 3.41 21.04 8.86
C VAL A 85 2.10 21.63 8.35
N ALA A 86 2.03 22.95 8.13
CA ALA A 86 0.85 23.61 7.60
C ALA A 86 0.56 23.18 6.15
N ALA A 87 1.58 23.17 5.29
CA ALA A 87 1.49 22.68 3.92
C ALA A 87 1.05 21.20 3.87
N LEU A 88 1.72 20.33 4.64
CA LEU A 88 1.40 18.92 4.63
C LEU A 88 0.00 18.65 5.18
N ARG A 89 -0.46 19.42 6.18
CA ARG A 89 -1.85 19.33 6.65
C ARG A 89 -2.82 19.55 5.51
N LYS A 90 -2.65 20.63 4.73
CA LYS A 90 -3.50 20.92 3.58
C LYS A 90 -3.43 19.81 2.52
N CYS A 91 -2.24 19.28 2.23
CA CYS A 91 -2.11 18.11 1.36
C CYS A 91 -2.94 16.92 1.85
N LEU A 92 -2.79 16.53 3.11
CA LEU A 92 -3.41 15.33 3.66
C LEU A 92 -4.94 15.45 3.87
N THR A 93 -5.48 16.67 3.96
CA THR A 93 -6.91 16.88 4.22
C THR A 93 -7.71 17.41 3.02
N GLU A 94 -7.07 18.07 2.07
CA GLU A 94 -7.75 18.78 0.97
C GLU A 94 -7.28 18.36 -0.42
N ARG A 95 -6.21 17.57 -0.54
CA ARG A 95 -5.65 17.18 -1.83
C ARG A 95 -5.74 15.66 -2.01
N ASP A 96 -5.99 15.25 -3.24
CA ASP A 96 -5.82 13.86 -3.67
C ASP A 96 -4.33 13.62 -3.96
N LEU A 97 -3.69 12.80 -3.13
CA LEU A 97 -2.26 12.53 -3.20
C LEU A 97 -1.92 11.24 -3.95
N TYR A 98 -2.81 10.25 -4.03
CA TYR A 98 -2.51 8.93 -4.60
C TYR A 98 -2.50 8.99 -6.13
N ARG A 99 -1.39 9.52 -6.66
CA ARG A 99 -1.25 10.00 -8.04
C ARG A 99 0.01 9.48 -8.74
N GLU A 100 0.70 8.52 -8.15
CA GLU A 100 1.87 7.90 -8.73
C GLU A 100 1.71 6.37 -8.72
N LEU A 101 1.80 5.73 -9.89
CA LEU A 101 1.76 4.28 -10.00
C LEU A 101 3.12 3.69 -9.62
N GLU A 102 3.13 2.62 -8.82
CA GLU A 102 4.37 1.90 -8.51
C GLU A 102 5.00 1.36 -9.79
N PRO A 103 6.25 1.73 -10.14
CA PRO A 103 6.84 1.37 -11.43
C PRO A 103 6.81 -0.14 -11.76
N GLY A 104 6.89 -0.98 -10.73
CA GLY A 104 6.84 -2.44 -10.86
C GLY A 104 5.44 -3.07 -10.98
N ALA A 105 4.36 -2.30 -10.79
CA ALA A 105 3.00 -2.83 -10.66
C ALA A 105 2.51 -3.57 -11.93
N ALA A 106 2.43 -2.89 -13.07
CA ALA A 106 1.93 -3.52 -14.29
C ALA A 106 2.80 -4.72 -14.76
N PRO A 107 4.15 -4.64 -14.76
CA PRO A 107 4.99 -5.78 -15.06
C PRO A 107 4.76 -6.98 -14.14
N VAL A 108 4.66 -6.78 -12.82
CA VAL A 108 4.44 -7.89 -11.88
C VAL A 108 3.06 -8.51 -12.05
N LEU A 109 2.02 -7.70 -12.23
CA LEU A 109 0.65 -8.19 -12.41
C LEU A 109 0.51 -9.00 -13.71
N ASN A 110 1.18 -8.59 -14.81
CA ASN A 110 1.25 -9.39 -16.03
C ASN A 110 1.96 -10.73 -15.77
N ALA A 111 3.13 -10.71 -15.13
CA ALA A 111 3.91 -11.92 -14.86
C ALA A 111 3.14 -12.93 -13.98
N LEU A 112 2.36 -12.46 -13.01
CA LEU A 112 1.53 -13.32 -12.17
C LEU A 112 0.36 -13.94 -12.96
N ARG A 113 -0.26 -13.19 -13.88
CA ARG A 113 -1.29 -13.73 -14.77
C ARG A 113 -0.74 -14.77 -15.73
N ASP A 114 0.48 -14.58 -16.24
CA ASP A 114 1.18 -15.57 -17.09
C ASP A 114 1.46 -16.89 -16.35
N LEU A 115 1.40 -16.89 -15.01
CA LEU A 115 1.48 -18.06 -14.15
C LEU A 115 0.11 -18.68 -13.81
N ASP A 116 -0.98 -18.23 -14.46
CA ASP A 116 -2.36 -18.63 -14.20
C ASP A 116 -2.82 -18.35 -12.75
N ILE A 117 -2.23 -17.33 -12.10
CA ILE A 117 -2.61 -16.91 -10.74
C ILE A 117 -3.72 -15.87 -10.82
N MET A 118 -4.82 -16.09 -10.09
CA MET A 118 -5.90 -15.11 -9.97
C MET A 118 -5.47 -13.93 -9.08
N LEU A 119 -5.89 -12.73 -9.43
CA LEU A 119 -5.52 -11.51 -8.72
C LEU A 119 -6.77 -10.85 -8.15
N GLY A 120 -6.70 -10.44 -6.89
CA GLY A 120 -7.75 -9.64 -6.27
C GLY A 120 -7.19 -8.43 -5.57
N VAL A 121 -8.08 -7.49 -5.25
CA VAL A 121 -7.76 -6.31 -4.44
C VAL A 121 -8.60 -6.33 -3.17
N VAL A 122 -7.97 -5.97 -2.05
CA VAL A 122 -8.62 -5.67 -0.79
C VAL A 122 -8.02 -4.38 -0.24
N SER A 123 -8.77 -3.28 -0.34
CA SER A 123 -8.28 -1.99 0.12
C SER A 123 -9.24 -1.30 1.08
N ASN A 124 -8.65 -0.65 2.07
CA ASN A 124 -9.39 0.28 2.90
C ASN A 124 -9.52 1.61 2.15
N SER A 125 -10.55 1.74 1.32
CA SER A 125 -10.80 2.89 0.45
C SER A 125 -12.12 3.59 0.82
N ASP A 126 -12.49 4.62 0.08
CA ASP A 126 -13.63 5.51 0.34
C ASP A 126 -14.87 5.21 -0.53
N GLY A 127 -14.89 4.05 -1.19
CA GLY A 127 -15.94 3.66 -2.13
C GLY A 127 -15.61 3.94 -3.60
N THR A 128 -14.48 4.59 -3.88
CA THR A 128 -14.07 4.96 -5.25
C THR A 128 -13.00 4.04 -5.86
N LEU A 129 -12.58 2.99 -5.16
CA LEU A 129 -11.47 2.11 -5.55
C LEU A 129 -11.56 1.59 -6.99
N LEU A 130 -12.77 1.28 -7.45
CA LEU A 130 -12.99 0.80 -8.82
C LEU A 130 -12.62 1.85 -9.88
N GLU A 131 -12.99 3.11 -9.64
CA GLU A 131 -12.68 4.24 -10.52
C GLU A 131 -11.19 4.60 -10.47
N GLU A 132 -10.56 4.46 -9.30
CA GLU A 132 -9.11 4.61 -9.12
C GLU A 132 -8.35 3.58 -9.95
N LEU A 133 -8.73 2.31 -9.86
CA LEU A 133 -8.10 1.23 -10.65
C LEU A 133 -8.34 1.41 -12.16
N ASP A 134 -9.49 1.94 -12.57
CA ASP A 134 -9.75 2.30 -13.97
C ASP A 134 -8.83 3.42 -14.45
N ARG A 135 -8.63 4.46 -13.63
CA ARG A 135 -7.70 5.58 -13.93
C ARG A 135 -6.28 5.11 -14.20
N TRP A 136 -5.83 4.10 -13.45
CA TRP A 136 -4.50 3.51 -13.59
C TRP A 136 -4.41 2.38 -14.63
N SER A 137 -5.51 2.08 -15.33
CA SER A 137 -5.60 0.92 -16.23
C SER A 137 -5.26 -0.41 -15.55
N LEU A 138 -5.49 -0.50 -14.23
CA LEU A 138 -5.23 -1.68 -13.42
C LEU A 138 -6.47 -2.56 -13.22
N ARG A 139 -7.69 -2.02 -13.39
CA ARG A 139 -8.92 -2.78 -13.14
C ARG A 139 -8.96 -4.13 -13.87
N GLY A 140 -8.51 -4.17 -15.12
CA GLY A 140 -8.54 -5.37 -15.96
C GLY A 140 -7.61 -6.51 -15.54
N TYR A 141 -6.82 -6.31 -14.48
CA TYR A 141 -5.97 -7.35 -13.89
C TYR A 141 -6.67 -8.18 -12.84
N PHE A 142 -7.71 -7.65 -12.19
CA PHE A 142 -8.27 -8.23 -10.98
C PHE A 142 -9.64 -8.87 -11.22
N GLU A 143 -9.80 -10.13 -10.82
CA GLU A 143 -11.08 -10.83 -10.85
C GLU A 143 -12.02 -10.32 -9.75
N VAL A 144 -11.47 -9.87 -8.63
CA VAL A 144 -12.21 -9.40 -7.45
C VAL A 144 -11.62 -8.10 -6.93
N ILE A 145 -12.48 -7.13 -6.62
CA ILE A 145 -12.10 -5.83 -6.05
C ILE A 145 -13.00 -5.58 -4.84
N VAL A 146 -12.40 -5.60 -3.64
CA VAL A 146 -13.10 -5.38 -2.37
C VAL A 146 -12.67 -4.04 -1.78
N ASP A 147 -13.62 -3.11 -1.75
CA ASP A 147 -13.49 -1.80 -1.10
C ASP A 147 -14.17 -1.85 0.27
N SER A 148 -13.44 -1.47 1.33
CA SER A 148 -13.95 -1.53 2.71
C SER A 148 -15.21 -0.70 2.95
N THR A 149 -15.36 0.44 2.27
CA THR A 149 -16.55 1.30 2.40
C THR A 149 -17.76 0.64 1.76
N VAL A 150 -17.57 -0.06 0.63
CA VAL A 150 -18.65 -0.75 -0.08
C VAL A 150 -19.15 -1.96 0.70
N VAL A 151 -18.26 -2.72 1.33
CA VAL A 151 -18.62 -3.93 2.09
C VAL A 151 -18.82 -3.68 3.58
N GLU A 152 -18.65 -2.43 4.04
CA GLU A 152 -18.80 -1.98 5.44
C GLU A 152 -17.91 -2.74 6.46
N VAL A 153 -16.80 -3.33 5.99
CA VAL A 153 -15.82 -4.03 6.82
C VAL A 153 -14.43 -3.61 6.34
N SER A 154 -13.58 -3.14 7.26
CA SER A 154 -12.24 -2.65 6.96
C SER A 154 -11.16 -3.51 7.59
N LYS A 155 -10.01 -3.65 6.92
CA LYS A 155 -8.77 -4.16 7.53
C LYS A 155 -8.48 -3.37 8.83
N PRO A 156 -8.03 -4.01 9.92
CA PRO A 156 -7.55 -5.40 10.03
C PRO A 156 -8.64 -6.45 10.30
N ASP A 157 -9.93 -6.14 10.18
CA ASP A 157 -10.97 -7.16 10.38
C ASP A 157 -10.81 -8.29 9.36
N PRO A 158 -10.67 -9.57 9.79
CA PRO A 158 -10.46 -10.69 8.87
C PRO A 158 -11.63 -10.90 7.90
N GLY A 159 -12.82 -10.36 8.19
CA GLY A 159 -14.00 -10.46 7.33
C GLY A 159 -13.78 -9.89 5.93
N ILE A 160 -13.04 -8.79 5.79
CA ILE A 160 -12.81 -8.18 4.46
C ILE A 160 -11.98 -9.09 3.54
N PHE A 161 -10.98 -9.79 4.10
CA PHE A 161 -10.17 -10.75 3.36
C PHE A 161 -10.99 -11.98 2.97
N ARG A 162 -11.82 -12.49 3.88
CA ARG A 162 -12.71 -13.64 3.63
C ARG A 162 -13.69 -13.33 2.51
N ILE A 163 -14.24 -12.11 2.46
CA ILE A 163 -15.09 -11.67 1.36
C ILE A 163 -14.37 -11.81 0.01
N ALA A 164 -13.11 -11.39 -0.09
CA ALA A 164 -12.33 -11.50 -1.32
C ALA A 164 -12.06 -12.95 -1.71
N VAL A 165 -11.63 -13.78 -0.74
CA VAL A 165 -11.37 -15.22 -0.91
C VAL A 165 -12.63 -15.96 -1.39
N ASP A 166 -13.79 -15.67 -0.77
CA ASP A 166 -15.08 -16.28 -1.12
C ASP A 166 -15.51 -15.89 -2.54
N GLN A 167 -15.32 -14.63 -2.94
CA GLN A 167 -15.62 -14.17 -4.31
C GLN A 167 -14.69 -14.80 -5.35
N LEU A 168 -13.43 -15.05 -5.01
CA LEU A 168 -12.46 -15.77 -5.86
C LEU A 168 -12.69 -17.29 -5.88
N GLN A 169 -13.54 -17.82 -5.00
CA GLN A 169 -13.85 -19.24 -4.88
C GLN A 169 -12.60 -20.13 -4.63
N VAL A 170 -11.71 -19.66 -3.77
CA VAL A 170 -10.49 -20.36 -3.31
C VAL A 170 -10.50 -20.50 -1.80
N SER A 171 -9.60 -21.32 -1.25
CA SER A 171 -9.39 -21.33 0.21
C SER A 171 -8.40 -20.25 0.62
N ALA A 172 -8.51 -19.74 1.85
CA ALA A 172 -7.60 -18.72 2.37
C ALA A 172 -6.14 -19.22 2.37
N GLU A 173 -5.94 -20.50 2.66
CA GLU A 173 -4.62 -21.16 2.68
C GLU A 173 -3.97 -21.28 1.29
N GLU A 174 -4.76 -21.18 0.22
CA GLU A 174 -4.29 -21.15 -1.17
C GLU A 174 -3.99 -19.73 -1.67
N CYS A 175 -4.26 -18.72 -0.84
CA CYS A 175 -4.05 -17.32 -1.17
C CYS A 175 -2.76 -16.77 -0.56
N TRP A 176 -2.13 -15.86 -1.28
CA TRP A 176 -1.19 -14.90 -0.69
C TRP A 176 -1.85 -13.54 -0.57
N TYR A 177 -1.36 -12.73 0.36
CA TYR A 177 -1.74 -11.32 0.48
C TYR A 177 -0.49 -10.44 0.45
N VAL A 178 -0.55 -9.34 -0.29
CA VAL A 178 0.55 -8.36 -0.44
C VAL A 178 0.07 -6.98 -0.01
N GLY A 179 0.75 -6.38 0.97
CA GLY A 179 0.46 -5.01 1.43
C GLY A 179 1.61 -4.43 2.24
N ASP A 180 1.55 -3.14 2.56
CA ASP A 180 2.62 -2.38 3.23
C ASP A 180 2.43 -2.24 4.75
N HIS A 181 1.22 -2.45 5.26
CA HIS A 181 0.87 -2.04 6.62
C HIS A 181 0.79 -3.20 7.61
N ILE A 182 1.67 -3.21 8.62
CA ILE A 182 1.75 -4.27 9.64
C ILE A 182 0.40 -4.65 10.26
N VAL A 183 -0.38 -3.68 10.75
CA VAL A 183 -1.67 -4.02 11.40
C VAL A 183 -2.72 -4.43 10.39
N ASN A 184 -3.03 -3.56 9.41
CA ASN A 184 -4.10 -3.81 8.44
C ASN A 184 -3.84 -5.07 7.61
N ASP A 185 -2.64 -5.24 7.09
CA ASP A 185 -2.32 -6.25 6.09
C ASP A 185 -1.75 -7.51 6.74
N VAL A 186 -0.71 -7.36 7.57
CA VAL A 186 -0.04 -8.53 8.15
C VAL A 186 -0.90 -9.19 9.20
N VAL A 187 -1.30 -8.43 10.23
CA VAL A 187 -2.14 -8.98 11.31
C VAL A 187 -3.53 -9.35 10.78
N GLY A 188 -4.12 -8.52 9.93
CA GLY A 188 -5.43 -8.77 9.33
C GLY A 188 -5.46 -10.03 8.46
N GLY A 189 -4.50 -10.17 7.54
CA GLY A 189 -4.38 -11.34 6.67
C GLY A 189 -4.10 -12.63 7.45
N MET A 190 -3.20 -12.58 8.45
CA MET A 190 -2.95 -13.73 9.33
C MET A 190 -4.22 -14.15 10.10
N ALA A 191 -4.97 -13.19 10.64
CA ALA A 191 -6.22 -13.45 11.36
C ALA A 191 -7.33 -14.02 10.43
N ALA A 192 -7.25 -13.72 9.14
CA ALA A 192 -8.14 -14.28 8.13
C ALA A 192 -7.77 -15.71 7.71
N GLY A 193 -6.58 -16.20 8.07
CA GLY A 193 -6.08 -17.52 7.69
C GLY A 193 -5.47 -17.56 6.29
N ILE A 194 -5.05 -16.41 5.75
CA ILE A 194 -4.36 -16.35 4.46
C ILE A 194 -3.06 -17.17 4.54
N GLY A 195 -2.80 -17.98 3.51
CA GLY A 195 -1.71 -18.95 3.48
C GLY A 195 -0.31 -18.33 3.58
N GLU A 196 -0.10 -17.18 2.92
CA GLU A 196 1.15 -16.43 3.01
C GLU A 196 0.89 -14.92 3.03
N ILE A 197 1.62 -14.22 3.89
CA ILE A 197 1.59 -12.76 3.98
C ILE A 197 2.93 -12.22 3.50
N ILE A 198 2.84 -11.32 2.52
CA ILE A 198 3.98 -10.63 1.96
C ILE A 198 3.88 -9.16 2.34
N LEU A 199 4.80 -8.73 3.20
CA LEU A 199 4.98 -7.33 3.55
C LEU A 199 5.80 -6.64 2.45
N PHE A 200 5.21 -5.64 1.80
CA PHE A 200 5.93 -4.72 0.94
C PHE A 200 6.57 -3.62 1.81
N ASP A 201 7.83 -3.82 2.17
CA ASP A 201 8.61 -2.94 3.03
C ASP A 201 9.62 -2.15 2.18
N ARG A 202 9.10 -1.21 1.38
CA ARG A 202 9.86 -0.43 0.40
C ARG A 202 11.14 0.21 0.96
N PHE A 203 11.08 0.69 2.21
CA PHE A 203 12.17 1.40 2.87
C PHE A 203 12.98 0.52 3.84
N ASP A 204 12.74 -0.78 3.84
CA ASP A 204 13.53 -1.75 4.60
C ASP A 204 13.53 -1.51 6.12
N LEU A 205 12.39 -1.04 6.65
CA LEU A 205 12.19 -0.65 8.05
C LEU A 205 11.92 -1.86 8.97
N TYR A 206 11.51 -2.99 8.40
CA TYR A 206 10.98 -4.15 9.13
C TYR A 206 11.81 -5.43 8.97
N ARG A 207 13.13 -5.30 8.85
CA ARG A 207 14.10 -6.41 8.60
C ARG A 207 13.97 -7.66 9.48
N HIS A 208 13.39 -7.53 10.67
CA HIS A 208 13.39 -8.59 11.68
C HIS A 208 11.99 -9.01 12.12
N ILE A 209 10.96 -8.79 11.30
CA ILE A 209 9.62 -9.31 11.61
C ILE A 209 9.59 -10.82 11.39
N PRO A 210 9.36 -11.63 12.45
CA PRO A 210 9.32 -13.07 12.33
C PRO A 210 8.02 -13.52 11.65
N GLY A 211 8.13 -14.53 10.77
CA GLY A 211 6.97 -15.22 10.21
C GLY A 211 6.23 -14.47 9.10
N VAL A 212 6.87 -13.48 8.48
CA VAL A 212 6.33 -12.70 7.35
C VAL A 212 7.37 -12.68 6.25
N HIS A 213 6.99 -13.08 5.02
CA HIS A 213 7.85 -12.81 3.87
C HIS A 213 7.81 -11.34 3.54
N ARG A 214 8.95 -10.82 3.10
CA ARG A 214 9.13 -9.39 2.90
C ARG A 214 9.83 -9.15 1.59
N ILE A 215 9.33 -8.16 0.87
CA ILE A 215 9.90 -7.68 -0.38
C ILE A 215 10.11 -6.17 -0.27
N THR A 216 11.17 -5.68 -0.90
CA THR A 216 11.47 -4.24 -1.01
C THR A 216 11.09 -3.69 -2.38
N GLU A 217 10.99 -4.57 -3.37
CA GLU A 217 10.54 -4.28 -4.73
C GLU A 217 9.42 -5.25 -5.13
N LEU A 218 8.38 -4.74 -5.80
CA LEU A 218 7.27 -5.59 -6.27
C LEU A 218 7.72 -6.68 -7.24
N SER A 219 8.79 -6.48 -8.01
CA SER A 219 9.38 -7.48 -8.91
C SER A 219 9.79 -8.77 -8.21
N GLU A 220 10.14 -8.71 -6.92
CA GLU A 220 10.49 -9.88 -6.12
C GLU A 220 9.30 -10.84 -5.97
N LEU A 221 8.06 -10.34 -6.00
CA LEU A 221 6.85 -11.14 -5.86
C LEU A 221 6.69 -12.18 -6.98
N ALA A 222 6.95 -11.80 -8.24
CA ALA A 222 6.86 -12.73 -9.35
C ALA A 222 7.92 -13.84 -9.25
N ILE A 223 9.12 -13.52 -8.73
CA ILE A 223 10.18 -14.50 -8.48
C ILE A 223 9.74 -15.47 -7.38
N LEU A 224 9.14 -14.96 -6.30
CA LEU A 224 8.62 -15.77 -5.20
C LEU A 224 7.50 -16.70 -5.68
N ALA A 225 6.53 -16.19 -6.44
CA ALA A 225 5.38 -16.96 -6.92
C ALA A 225 5.77 -17.99 -8.00
N GLY A 226 6.69 -17.62 -8.89
CA GLY A 226 7.18 -18.49 -9.97
C GLY A 226 8.28 -19.48 -9.55
N GLY A 227 8.75 -19.40 -8.30
CA GLY A 227 9.87 -20.16 -7.77
C GLY A 227 9.71 -21.68 -7.83
N ARG A 228 10.27 -22.27 -8.88
CA ARG A 228 10.86 -23.62 -8.92
C ARG A 228 12.35 -23.53 -8.62
#